data_AF-A0A0A1G5S6-F1
#
_entry.id   AF-A0A0A1G5S6-F1
#
_cell.length_a   1.000
_cell.length_b   1.000
_cell.length_c   1.000
_cell.angle_alpha   90.00
_cell.angle_beta   90.00
_cell.angle_gamma   90.00
#
_symmetry.space_group_name_H-M   'P 1'
#
loop_
_entity.id
_entity.type
_entity.pdbx_description
1 polymer ?
#
loop_
_entity_poly.entity_id
_entity_poly.type
_entity_poly.pdbx_seq_one_letter_code
_entity_poly.pdbx_strand_id
1 'polypeptide(L)'
;TISSNHWMMAWTGLEINTLAIIPLISKSHHPRATEAAIKYFLVQAAASTLLLFSSTINAWHTGQWDISQLTQPTASILLTTAISMKLGLVPFHFWFPEVLQGTSPITALLLSTMMKLPPITILMMTTHSLNPTLLTTLAILSAALGGWMGLNQTQLRKILAFSSISHLGWITIIMAYDPKLTLLAFYLYCLTTIPIFLTINTTKTLKLTTMMTSWTKTPAMNAALMLTLLSLAGLPPLTGFLPKWLIIQELTKQEMTFTATI
;
A
#
# COMPACT_ATOMS: atom_id res chain seq x y z
N THR A 1 2.40 -6.67 -16.19
CA THR A 1 2.50 -5.27 -15.72
C THR A 1 3.95 -4.81 -15.64
N ILE A 2 4.85 -5.53 -14.96
CA ILE A 2 6.24 -5.06 -14.76
C ILE A 2 7.06 -5.06 -16.06
N SER A 3 6.79 -5.99 -16.98
CA SER A 3 7.50 -6.11 -18.26
C SER A 3 6.77 -5.44 -19.45
N SER A 4 5.61 -4.84 -19.22
CA SER A 4 4.79 -4.28 -20.30
C SER A 4 5.11 -2.82 -20.50
N ASN A 5 5.30 -2.41 -21.76
CA ASN A 5 5.44 -0.99 -22.13
C ASN A 5 4.12 -0.38 -22.62
N HIS A 6 3.09 -1.20 -22.87
CA HIS A 6 1.81 -0.74 -23.42
C HIS A 6 0.74 -0.59 -22.32
N TRP A 7 0.03 0.54 -22.27
CA TRP A 7 -1.01 0.84 -21.28
C TRP A 7 -2.08 -0.25 -21.17
N MET A 8 -2.61 -0.73 -22.29
CA MET A 8 -3.61 -1.81 -22.29
C MET A 8 -3.09 -3.08 -21.60
N MET A 9 -1.83 -3.45 -21.82
CA MET A 9 -1.23 -4.64 -21.19
C MET A 9 -0.95 -4.44 -19.70
N ALA A 10 -0.62 -3.21 -19.30
CA ALA A 10 -0.52 -2.87 -17.87
C ALA A 10 -1.89 -2.94 -17.19
N TRP A 11 -2.95 -2.46 -17.85
CA TRP A 11 -4.32 -2.54 -17.34
C TRP A 11 -4.80 -3.99 -17.23
N THR A 12 -4.65 -4.81 -18.27
CA THR A 12 -5.08 -6.23 -18.22
C THR A 12 -4.37 -6.98 -17.11
N GLY A 13 -3.08 -6.73 -16.90
CA GLY A 13 -2.35 -7.34 -15.80
C GLY A 13 -2.84 -6.91 -14.41
N LEU A 14 -3.27 -5.65 -14.25
CA LEU A 14 -3.92 -5.20 -13.01
C LEU A 14 -5.29 -5.86 -12.81
N GLU A 15 -6.07 -6.06 -13.88
CA GLU A 15 -7.38 -6.73 -13.77
C GLU A 15 -7.26 -8.24 -13.50
N ILE A 16 -6.25 -8.89 -14.06
CA ILE A 16 -5.99 -10.29 -13.72
C ILE A 16 -5.67 -10.42 -12.23
N ASN A 17 -4.91 -9.47 -11.66
CA ASN A 17 -4.62 -9.46 -10.22
C ASN A 17 -5.88 -9.24 -9.36
N THR A 18 -6.78 -8.34 -9.76
CA THR A 18 -8.04 -8.08 -9.03
C THR A 18 -8.96 -9.28 -9.10
N LEU A 19 -9.10 -9.93 -10.25
CA LEU A 19 -9.95 -11.11 -10.41
C LEU A 19 -9.36 -12.33 -9.69
N ALA A 20 -8.05 -12.52 -9.73
CA ALA A 20 -7.39 -13.66 -9.10
C ALA A 20 -7.47 -13.65 -7.57
N ILE A 21 -7.52 -12.47 -6.93
CA ILE A 21 -7.56 -12.39 -5.46
C ILE A 21 -8.97 -12.59 -4.87
N ILE A 22 -10.03 -12.36 -5.64
CA ILE A 22 -11.42 -12.47 -5.16
C ILE A 22 -11.74 -13.87 -4.59
N PRO A 23 -11.43 -14.98 -5.27
CA PRO A 23 -11.67 -16.33 -4.73
C PRO A 23 -10.90 -16.59 -3.42
N LEU A 24 -9.69 -16.02 -3.28
CA LEU A 24 -8.91 -16.13 -2.06
C LEU A 24 -9.55 -15.37 -0.90
N ILE A 25 -10.11 -14.18 -1.17
CA ILE A 25 -10.84 -13.39 -0.18
C ILE A 25 -12.09 -14.15 0.30
N SER A 26 -12.87 -14.72 -0.61
CA SER A 26 -14.12 -15.42 -0.31
C SER A 26 -13.95 -16.86 0.16
N LYS A 27 -12.72 -17.37 0.32
CA LYS A 27 -12.42 -18.79 0.59
C LYS A 27 -13.18 -19.38 1.79
N SER A 28 -13.44 -18.58 2.83
CA SER A 28 -14.14 -19.07 4.03
C SER A 28 -15.66 -19.12 3.90
N HIS A 29 -16.24 -18.62 2.78
CA HIS A 29 -17.69 -18.58 2.52
C HIS A 29 -18.56 -17.96 3.63
N HIS A 30 -17.96 -17.15 4.50
CA HIS A 30 -18.63 -16.46 5.59
C HIS A 30 -19.16 -15.09 5.11
N PRO A 31 -20.28 -14.56 5.62
CA PRO A 31 -20.84 -13.28 5.17
C PRO A 31 -19.85 -12.11 5.23
N ARG A 32 -18.97 -12.07 6.24
CA ARG A 32 -17.88 -11.07 6.30
C ARG A 32 -16.85 -11.19 5.17
N ALA A 33 -16.57 -12.40 4.71
CA ALA A 33 -15.63 -12.64 3.62
C ALA A 33 -16.26 -12.27 2.27
N THR A 34 -17.56 -12.51 2.09
CA THR A 34 -18.29 -12.07 0.90
C THR A 34 -18.44 -10.55 0.86
N GLU A 35 -18.75 -9.91 1.99
CA GLU A 35 -18.76 -8.44 2.11
C GLU A 35 -17.39 -7.83 1.75
N ALA A 36 -16.30 -8.40 2.27
CA ALA A 36 -14.94 -7.99 1.92
C ALA A 36 -14.65 -8.17 0.43
N ALA A 37 -15.07 -9.28 -0.18
CA ALA A 37 -14.88 -9.52 -1.62
C ALA A 37 -15.61 -8.47 -2.47
N ILE A 38 -16.86 -8.16 -2.12
CA ILE A 38 -17.68 -7.16 -2.82
C ILE A 38 -17.05 -5.76 -2.69
N LYS A 39 -16.66 -5.35 -1.47
CA LYS A 39 -16.00 -4.05 -1.23
C LYS A 39 -14.69 -3.93 -2.00
N TYR A 40 -13.87 -4.98 -1.99
CA TYR A 40 -12.63 -5.02 -2.76
C TYR A 40 -12.91 -4.87 -4.26
N PHE A 41 -13.82 -5.68 -4.80
CA PHE A 41 -14.14 -5.67 -6.22
C PHE A 41 -14.64 -4.31 -6.69
N LEU A 42 -15.61 -3.71 -6.00
CA LEU A 42 -16.20 -2.43 -6.41
C LEU A 42 -15.17 -1.31 -6.47
N VAL A 43 -14.33 -1.17 -5.44
CA VAL A 43 -13.30 -0.12 -5.41
C VAL A 43 -12.22 -0.38 -6.45
N GLN A 44 -11.80 -1.62 -6.62
CA GLN A 44 -10.73 -1.95 -7.56
C GLN A 44 -11.16 -1.87 -9.02
N ALA A 45 -12.43 -2.15 -9.30
CA ALA A 45 -13.06 -1.96 -10.61
C ALA A 45 -13.22 -0.46 -10.92
N ALA A 46 -13.68 0.36 -9.95
CA ALA A 46 -13.73 1.80 -10.14
C ALA A 46 -12.34 2.41 -10.37
N ALA A 47 -11.32 1.92 -9.66
CA ALA A 47 -9.95 2.36 -9.86
C ALA A 47 -9.39 1.91 -11.23
N SER A 48 -9.76 0.73 -11.72
CA SER A 48 -9.29 0.25 -13.02
C SER A 48 -9.97 0.95 -14.20
N THR A 49 -11.25 1.33 -14.07
CA THR A 49 -11.92 2.18 -15.09
C THR A 49 -11.31 3.58 -15.14
N LEU A 50 -10.98 4.18 -13.99
CA LEU A 50 -10.26 5.46 -13.97
C LEU A 50 -8.88 5.36 -14.62
N LEU A 51 -8.17 4.23 -14.42
CA LEU A 51 -6.89 3.99 -15.07
C LEU A 51 -7.05 3.90 -16.61
N LEU A 52 -8.05 3.19 -17.11
CA LEU A 52 -8.37 3.19 -18.55
C LEU A 52 -8.75 4.57 -19.06
N PHE A 53 -9.50 5.34 -18.28
CA PHE A 53 -9.87 6.70 -18.66
C PHE A 53 -8.64 7.61 -18.76
N SER A 54 -7.68 7.46 -17.84
CA SER A 54 -6.41 8.19 -17.90
C SER A 54 -5.59 7.87 -19.16
N SER A 55 -5.49 6.58 -19.53
CA SER A 55 -4.70 6.15 -20.69
C SER A 55 -5.38 6.50 -22.02
N THR A 56 -6.71 6.41 -22.10
CA THR A 56 -7.48 6.80 -23.29
C THR A 56 -7.43 8.30 -23.56
N ILE A 57 -7.51 9.15 -22.52
CA ILE A 57 -7.32 10.60 -22.68
C ILE A 57 -5.91 10.90 -23.19
N ASN A 58 -4.89 10.27 -22.61
CA ASN A 58 -3.51 10.47 -23.04
C ASN A 58 -3.32 10.04 -24.51
N ALA A 59 -3.81 8.84 -24.87
CA ALA A 59 -3.74 8.31 -26.23
C ALA A 59 -4.54 9.13 -27.24
N TRP A 60 -5.66 9.74 -26.83
CA TRP A 60 -6.44 10.63 -27.68
C TRP A 60 -5.63 11.87 -28.09
N HIS A 61 -4.79 12.38 -27.19
CA HIS A 61 -3.97 13.57 -27.46
C HIS A 61 -2.64 13.24 -28.16
N THR A 62 -1.97 12.16 -27.80
CA THR A 62 -0.63 11.82 -28.33
C THR A 62 -0.65 10.81 -29.47
N GLY A 63 -1.74 10.05 -29.62
CA GLY A 63 -1.82 8.91 -30.53
C GLY A 63 -0.99 7.69 -30.10
N GLN A 64 -0.40 7.72 -28.90
CA GLN A 64 0.54 6.69 -28.42
C GLN A 64 0.01 6.01 -27.15
N TRP A 65 0.33 4.71 -27.01
CA TRP A 65 -0.07 3.87 -25.88
C TRP A 65 1.10 3.46 -24.97
N ASP A 66 2.25 4.12 -25.10
CA ASP A 66 3.40 3.86 -24.25
C ASP A 66 3.19 4.40 -22.82
N ILE A 67 3.62 3.64 -21.82
CA ILE A 67 3.46 3.98 -20.40
C ILE A 67 4.33 5.17 -20.02
N SER A 68 5.53 5.28 -20.61
CA SER A 68 6.49 6.34 -20.27
C SER A 68 6.04 7.73 -20.71
N GLN A 69 5.16 7.81 -21.71
CA GLN A 69 4.76 9.05 -22.37
C GLN A 69 3.42 9.55 -21.86
N LEU A 70 3.38 9.96 -20.60
CA LEU A 70 2.20 10.59 -20.03
C LEU A 70 2.38 12.12 -20.05
N THR A 71 1.67 12.79 -20.95
CA THR A 71 1.93 14.22 -21.26
C THR A 71 0.82 15.13 -20.75
N GLN A 72 -0.42 14.65 -20.78
CA GLN A 72 -1.57 15.47 -20.43
C GLN A 72 -1.75 15.55 -18.90
N PRO A 73 -1.86 16.76 -18.30
CA PRO A 73 -2.00 16.91 -16.85
C PRO A 73 -3.31 16.32 -16.30
N THR A 74 -4.39 16.32 -17.09
CA THR A 74 -5.65 15.68 -16.69
C THR A 74 -5.49 14.16 -16.60
N ALA A 75 -4.75 13.55 -17.53
CA ALA A 75 -4.43 12.12 -17.49
C ALA A 75 -3.53 11.79 -16.28
N SER A 76 -2.57 12.66 -15.91
CA SER A 76 -1.68 12.39 -14.77
C SER A 76 -2.41 12.45 -13.44
N ILE A 77 -3.35 13.38 -13.29
CA ILE A 77 -4.24 13.47 -12.12
C ILE A 77 -5.17 12.25 -12.03
N LEU A 78 -5.75 11.81 -13.16
CA LEU A 78 -6.58 10.62 -13.20
C LEU A 78 -5.78 9.34 -12.89
N LEU A 79 -4.56 9.23 -13.41
CA LEU A 79 -3.70 8.08 -13.13
C LEU A 79 -3.33 8.01 -11.63
N THR A 80 -2.90 9.14 -11.06
CA THR A 80 -2.52 9.21 -9.65
C THR A 80 -3.71 8.91 -8.73
N THR A 81 -4.89 9.45 -9.04
CA THR A 81 -6.12 9.13 -8.28
C THR A 81 -6.49 7.65 -8.42
N ALA A 82 -6.46 7.07 -9.63
CA ALA A 82 -6.70 5.65 -9.86
C ALA A 82 -5.75 4.75 -9.06
N ILE A 83 -4.44 5.01 -9.12
CA ILE A 83 -3.44 4.23 -8.38
C ILE A 83 -3.60 4.43 -6.87
N SER A 84 -3.93 5.64 -6.42
CA SER A 84 -4.18 5.92 -5.00
C SER A 84 -5.36 5.12 -4.45
N MET A 85 -6.44 4.95 -5.24
CA MET A 85 -7.55 4.05 -4.90
C MET A 85 -7.09 2.58 -4.82
N LYS A 86 -6.29 2.12 -5.80
CA LYS A 86 -5.78 0.73 -5.81
C LYS A 86 -4.89 0.42 -4.60
N LEU A 87 -4.06 1.38 -4.19
CA LEU A 87 -3.15 1.23 -3.04
C LEU A 87 -3.84 1.42 -1.69
N GLY A 88 -4.97 2.12 -1.65
CA GLY A 88 -5.70 2.47 -0.43
C GLY A 88 -5.10 3.68 0.30
N LEU A 89 -4.57 4.66 -0.44
CA LEU A 89 -4.13 5.93 0.12
C LEU A 89 -5.33 6.78 0.56
N VAL A 90 -5.13 7.73 1.46
CA VAL A 90 -6.16 8.70 1.84
C VAL A 90 -6.42 9.65 0.67
N PRO A 91 -7.69 9.97 0.32
CA PRO A 91 -8.94 9.69 1.05
C PRO A 91 -9.56 8.31 0.76
N PHE A 92 -9.08 7.56 -0.22
CA PHE A 92 -9.63 6.29 -0.69
C PHE A 92 -9.30 5.06 0.17
N HIS A 93 -8.86 5.27 1.40
CA HIS A 93 -8.35 4.22 2.29
C HIS A 93 -9.44 3.33 2.93
N PHE A 94 -10.71 3.75 2.94
CA PHE A 94 -11.78 3.12 3.74
C PHE A 94 -12.00 1.62 3.46
N TRP A 95 -11.80 1.18 2.22
CA TRP A 95 -11.96 -0.24 1.87
C TRP A 95 -10.90 -1.12 2.51
N PHE A 96 -9.68 -0.60 2.71
CA PHE A 96 -8.52 -1.43 3.01
C PHE A 96 -8.61 -2.09 4.39
N PRO A 97 -8.90 -1.38 5.50
CA PRO A 97 -9.07 -1.99 6.82
C PRO A 97 -10.24 -2.97 6.91
N GLU A 98 -11.32 -2.73 6.17
CA GLU A 98 -12.50 -3.59 6.17
C GLU A 98 -12.24 -4.91 5.43
N VAL A 99 -11.60 -4.83 4.26
CA VAL A 99 -11.21 -6.01 3.48
C VAL A 99 -10.18 -6.86 4.23
N LEU A 100 -9.18 -6.24 4.88
CA LEU A 100 -8.25 -7.00 5.73
C LEU A 100 -8.96 -7.65 6.91
N GLN A 101 -9.96 -7.01 7.50
CA GLN A 101 -10.68 -7.61 8.62
C GLN A 101 -11.53 -8.82 8.21
N GLY A 102 -12.10 -8.82 7.00
CA GLY A 102 -12.94 -9.91 6.48
C GLY A 102 -12.18 -11.11 5.93
N THR A 103 -10.85 -11.01 5.78
CA THR A 103 -10.02 -12.01 5.11
C THR A 103 -9.16 -12.84 6.07
N SER A 104 -8.63 -13.96 5.57
CA SER A 104 -7.65 -14.77 6.29
C SER A 104 -6.31 -14.02 6.43
N PRO A 105 -5.47 -14.30 7.44
CA PRO A 105 -4.20 -13.58 7.63
C PRO A 105 -3.22 -13.75 6.46
N ILE A 106 -3.24 -14.90 5.77
CA ILE A 106 -2.38 -15.18 4.61
C ILE A 106 -2.81 -14.34 3.40
N THR A 107 -4.13 -14.23 3.17
CA THR A 107 -4.67 -13.39 2.10
C THR A 107 -4.50 -11.90 2.41
N ALA A 108 -4.62 -11.52 3.68
CA ALA A 108 -4.33 -10.16 4.14
C ALA A 108 -2.85 -9.79 3.90
N LEU A 109 -1.91 -10.71 4.14
CA LEU A 109 -0.49 -10.55 3.81
C LEU A 109 -0.28 -10.30 2.31
N LEU A 110 -0.94 -11.10 1.46
CA LEU A 110 -0.80 -10.96 0.01
C LEU A 110 -1.35 -9.60 -0.47
N LEU A 111 -2.50 -9.18 0.08
CA LEU A 111 -3.10 -7.86 -0.17
C LEU A 111 -2.22 -6.70 0.31
N SER A 112 -1.52 -6.87 1.44
CA SER A 112 -0.65 -5.83 1.99
C SER A 112 0.72 -5.75 1.31
N THR A 113 1.17 -6.80 0.63
CA THR A 113 2.51 -6.85 0.01
C THR A 113 2.42 -6.96 -1.51
N MET A 114 2.24 -8.17 -2.04
CA MET A 114 2.35 -8.47 -3.47
C MET A 114 1.37 -7.66 -4.33
N MET A 115 0.15 -7.43 -3.85
CA MET A 115 -0.86 -6.68 -4.61
C MET A 115 -0.58 -5.17 -4.69
N LYS A 116 0.32 -4.63 -3.84
CA LYS A 116 0.74 -3.21 -3.89
C LYS A 116 1.91 -2.97 -4.85
N LEU A 117 2.67 -4.00 -5.20
CA LEU A 117 3.84 -3.86 -6.05
C LEU A 117 3.48 -3.40 -7.48
N PRO A 118 2.50 -3.99 -8.20
CA PRO A 118 2.21 -3.57 -9.57
C PRO A 118 1.73 -2.10 -9.68
N PRO A 119 0.82 -1.59 -8.82
CA PRO A 119 0.45 -0.18 -8.86
C PRO A 119 1.62 0.76 -8.53
N ILE A 120 2.50 0.39 -7.59
CA ILE A 120 3.73 1.18 -7.30
C ILE A 120 4.65 1.20 -8.53
N THR A 121 4.81 0.09 -9.24
CA THR A 121 5.66 0.05 -10.45
C THR A 121 5.15 0.94 -11.59
N ILE A 122 3.83 1.05 -11.78
CA ILE A 122 3.26 1.94 -12.82
C ILE A 122 3.53 3.41 -12.44
N LEU A 123 3.37 3.73 -11.16
CA LEU A 123 3.62 5.08 -10.67
C LEU A 123 5.12 5.43 -10.79
N MET A 124 6.00 4.48 -10.49
CA MET A 124 7.45 4.58 -10.72
C MET A 124 7.83 4.83 -12.19
N MET A 125 7.16 4.18 -13.14
CA MET A 125 7.41 4.37 -14.57
C MET A 125 6.94 5.73 -15.09
N THR A 126 6.04 6.40 -14.36
CA THR A 126 5.39 7.65 -14.78
C THR A 126 5.84 8.87 -13.97
N THR A 127 6.80 8.72 -13.05
CA THR A 127 7.22 9.75 -12.07
C THR A 127 7.47 11.13 -12.67
N HIS A 128 8.10 11.20 -13.84
CA HIS A 128 8.42 12.46 -14.54
C HIS A 128 7.20 13.32 -14.89
N SER A 129 6.01 12.73 -15.00
CA SER A 129 4.78 13.38 -15.45
C SER A 129 3.79 13.71 -14.33
N LEU A 130 4.10 13.30 -13.10
CA LEU A 130 3.16 13.36 -11.99
C LEU A 130 3.13 14.73 -11.35
N ASN A 131 1.95 15.12 -10.88
CA ASN A 131 1.81 16.34 -10.12
C ASN A 131 2.38 16.15 -8.69
N PRO A 132 3.49 16.82 -8.33
CA PRO A 132 4.12 16.65 -7.02
C PRO A 132 3.23 17.15 -5.88
N THR A 133 2.40 18.17 -6.12
CA THR A 133 1.49 18.72 -5.09
C THR A 133 0.41 17.72 -4.69
N LEU A 134 -0.17 17.01 -5.67
CA LEU A 134 -1.13 15.96 -5.40
C LEU A 134 -0.47 14.78 -4.68
N LEU A 135 0.73 14.38 -5.10
CA LEU A 135 1.43 13.25 -4.49
C LEU A 135 1.78 13.51 -3.03
N THR A 136 2.32 14.70 -2.74
CA THR A 136 2.70 15.13 -1.39
C THR A 136 1.50 15.28 -0.46
N THR A 137 0.38 15.83 -0.95
CA THR A 137 -0.86 15.92 -0.16
C THR A 137 -1.42 14.54 0.20
N LEU A 138 -1.48 13.60 -0.77
CA LEU A 138 -1.88 12.21 -0.50
C LEU A 138 -0.94 11.52 0.49
N ALA A 139 0.37 11.74 0.36
CA ALA A 139 1.40 11.15 1.23
C ALA A 139 1.28 11.61 2.68
N ILE A 140 1.17 12.93 2.91
CA ILE A 140 1.04 13.52 4.25
C ILE A 140 -0.26 13.07 4.91
N LEU A 141 -1.37 13.13 4.18
CA LEU A 141 -2.67 12.71 4.69
C LEU A 141 -2.67 11.22 5.06
N SER A 142 -2.05 10.36 4.25
CA SER A 142 -1.97 8.92 4.54
C SER A 142 -1.04 8.59 5.71
N ALA A 143 0.09 9.27 5.84
CA ALA A 143 0.99 9.14 6.99
C ALA A 143 0.27 9.53 8.31
N ALA A 144 -0.37 10.71 8.33
CA ALA A 144 -1.03 11.24 9.52
C ALA A 144 -2.28 10.43 9.91
N LEU A 145 -3.20 10.20 8.98
CA LEU A 145 -4.46 9.49 9.27
C LEU A 145 -4.23 8.00 9.51
N GLY A 146 -3.25 7.39 8.83
CA GLY A 146 -2.85 6.01 9.12
C GLY A 146 -2.38 5.86 10.57
N GLY A 147 -1.57 6.80 11.06
CA GLY A 147 -1.16 6.84 12.46
C GLY A 147 -2.34 7.01 13.43
N TRP A 148 -3.16 8.04 13.22
CA TRP A 148 -4.26 8.37 14.14
C TRP A 148 -5.33 7.28 14.19
N MET A 149 -5.80 6.80 13.04
CA MET A 149 -6.86 5.79 12.99
C MET A 149 -6.39 4.42 13.51
N GLY A 150 -5.08 4.13 13.43
CA GLY A 150 -4.49 2.91 13.96
C GLY A 150 -4.57 2.80 15.49
N LEU A 151 -4.48 3.93 16.21
CA LEU A 151 -4.49 3.96 17.68
C LEU A 151 -5.82 3.48 18.28
N ASN A 152 -6.93 3.69 17.58
CA ASN A 152 -8.27 3.34 18.06
C ASN A 152 -8.74 1.93 17.65
N GLN A 153 -7.82 1.05 17.21
CA GLN A 153 -8.18 -0.30 16.76
C GLN A 153 -7.75 -1.36 17.77
N THR A 154 -8.65 -2.33 18.03
CA THR A 154 -8.36 -3.51 18.86
C THR A 154 -8.10 -4.78 18.05
N GLN A 155 -8.49 -4.77 16.76
CA GLN A 155 -8.30 -5.89 15.85
C GLN A 155 -6.94 -5.78 15.17
N LEU A 156 -6.14 -6.85 15.25
CA LEU A 156 -4.76 -6.84 14.74
C LEU A 156 -4.70 -6.59 13.23
N ARG A 157 -5.65 -7.15 12.46
CA ARG A 157 -5.70 -6.92 11.01
C ARG A 157 -6.01 -5.47 10.63
N LYS A 158 -6.84 -4.76 11.42
CA LYS A 158 -7.08 -3.33 11.20
C LYS A 158 -5.88 -2.47 11.59
N ILE A 159 -5.21 -2.79 12.69
CA ILE A 159 -3.95 -2.11 13.09
C ILE A 159 -2.92 -2.22 11.96
N LEU A 160 -2.72 -3.43 11.42
CA LEU A 160 -1.80 -3.65 10.30
C LEU A 160 -2.27 -3.01 8.99
N ALA A 161 -3.58 -2.85 8.81
CA ALA A 161 -4.10 -2.13 7.67
C ALA A 161 -3.70 -0.65 7.71
N PHE A 162 -3.89 0.00 8.87
CA PHE A 162 -3.52 1.39 9.08
C PHE A 162 -2.01 1.62 9.08
N SER A 163 -1.21 0.68 9.58
CA SER A 163 0.25 0.76 9.42
C SER A 163 0.67 0.68 7.96
N SER A 164 0.01 -0.13 7.12
CA SER A 164 0.30 -0.14 5.69
C SER A 164 -0.04 1.19 5.01
N ILE A 165 -1.11 1.87 5.45
CA ILE A 165 -1.54 3.16 4.89
C ILE A 165 -0.49 4.22 5.24
N SER A 166 0.02 4.23 6.47
CA SER A 166 1.07 5.17 6.87
C SER A 166 2.40 4.90 6.16
N HIS A 167 2.83 3.63 6.06
CA HIS A 167 4.04 3.27 5.32
C HIS A 167 3.93 3.59 3.82
N LEU A 168 2.76 3.40 3.22
CA LEU A 168 2.53 3.84 1.84
C LEU A 168 2.63 5.35 1.71
N GLY A 169 2.20 6.14 2.70
CA GLY A 169 2.43 7.59 2.73
C GLY A 169 3.91 7.93 2.59
N TRP A 170 4.76 7.33 3.43
CA TRP A 170 6.22 7.46 3.36
C TRP A 170 6.79 7.02 2.01
N ILE A 171 6.32 5.90 1.45
CA ILE A 171 6.79 5.42 0.14
C ILE A 171 6.34 6.40 -0.97
N THR A 172 5.15 6.99 -0.84
CA THR A 172 4.63 7.88 -1.87
C THR A 172 5.31 9.23 -1.92
N ILE A 173 5.74 9.79 -0.78
CA ILE A 173 6.35 11.12 -0.74
C ILE A 173 7.68 11.17 -1.50
N ILE A 174 8.49 10.12 -1.37
CA ILE A 174 9.84 10.08 -1.96
C ILE A 174 9.83 9.74 -3.44
N MET A 175 8.70 9.26 -3.96
CA MET A 175 8.58 8.72 -5.31
C MET A 175 8.75 9.74 -6.42
N ALA A 176 8.44 11.01 -6.15
CA ALA A 176 8.73 12.10 -7.09
C ALA A 176 10.23 12.45 -7.16
N TYR A 177 11.01 12.13 -6.11
CA TYR A 177 12.39 12.59 -5.95
C TYR A 177 13.42 11.50 -6.22
N ASP A 178 13.28 10.33 -5.57
CA ASP A 178 14.14 9.18 -5.81
C ASP A 178 13.32 7.88 -5.92
N PRO A 179 13.02 7.42 -7.14
CA PRO A 179 12.31 6.17 -7.35
C PRO A 179 13.05 4.96 -6.77
N LYS A 180 14.39 4.95 -6.74
CA LYS A 180 15.14 3.80 -6.20
C LYS A 180 14.91 3.64 -4.70
N LEU A 181 14.84 4.75 -3.98
CA LEU A 181 14.57 4.77 -2.56
C LEU A 181 13.14 4.29 -2.24
N THR A 182 12.15 4.59 -3.08
CA THR A 182 10.79 4.04 -2.90
C THR A 182 10.79 2.52 -2.91
N LEU A 183 11.57 1.91 -3.82
CA LEU A 183 11.63 0.47 -3.99
C LEU A 183 12.29 -0.18 -2.77
N LEU A 184 13.38 0.42 -2.30
CA LEU A 184 14.04 0.01 -1.06
C LEU A 184 13.07 0.07 0.14
N ALA A 185 12.35 1.19 0.29
CA ALA A 185 11.38 1.37 1.36
C ALA A 185 10.24 0.35 1.28
N PHE A 186 9.74 0.06 0.08
CA PHE A 186 8.71 -0.96 -0.14
C PHE A 186 9.20 -2.38 0.16
N TYR A 187 10.43 -2.73 -0.21
CA TYR A 187 11.00 -4.05 0.11
C TYR A 187 11.23 -4.23 1.61
N LEU A 188 11.73 -3.22 2.32
CA LEU A 188 11.88 -3.29 3.77
C LEU A 188 10.53 -3.35 4.49
N TYR A 189 9.52 -2.65 3.97
CA TYR A 189 8.14 -2.78 4.43
C TYR A 189 7.61 -4.21 4.23
N CYS A 190 7.83 -4.84 3.07
CA CYS A 190 7.41 -6.23 2.84
C CYS A 190 8.15 -7.20 3.79
N LEU A 191 9.46 -7.02 3.95
CA LEU A 191 10.30 -7.87 4.80
C LEU A 191 9.90 -7.81 6.28
N THR A 192 9.47 -6.66 6.77
CA THR A 192 8.98 -6.50 8.16
C THR A 192 7.55 -6.97 8.35
N THR A 193 6.68 -6.87 7.35
CA THR A 193 5.26 -7.26 7.47
C THR A 193 5.01 -8.76 7.32
N ILE A 194 5.78 -9.46 6.47
CA ILE A 194 5.70 -10.92 6.30
C ILE A 194 5.77 -11.67 7.65
N PRO A 195 6.81 -11.48 8.50
CA PRO A 195 6.91 -12.21 9.76
C PRO A 195 5.75 -11.87 10.71
N ILE A 196 5.24 -10.63 10.71
CA ILE A 196 4.11 -10.24 11.55
C ILE A 196 2.83 -11.00 11.15
N PHE A 197 2.51 -11.09 9.86
CA PHE A 197 1.32 -11.85 9.44
C PHE A 197 1.50 -13.36 9.65
N LEU A 198 2.72 -13.89 9.48
CA LEU A 198 3.02 -15.30 9.74
C LEU A 198 2.86 -15.64 11.22
N THR A 199 3.38 -14.81 12.14
CA THR A 199 3.21 -14.99 13.59
C THR A 199 1.74 -14.96 14.02
N ILE A 200 0.96 -14.03 13.47
CA ILE A 200 -0.50 -13.96 13.69
C ILE A 200 -1.20 -15.21 13.17
N ASN A 201 -0.78 -15.74 12.02
CA ASN A 201 -1.37 -16.95 11.45
C ASN A 201 -1.02 -18.23 12.24
N THR A 202 0.20 -18.34 12.76
CA THR A 202 0.61 -19.52 13.56
C THR A 202 -0.03 -19.51 14.94
N THR A 203 -0.08 -18.35 15.61
CA THR A 203 -0.70 -18.22 16.94
C THR A 203 -2.23 -18.09 16.91
N LYS A 204 -2.83 -17.91 15.73
CA LYS A 204 -4.27 -17.66 15.53
C LYS A 204 -4.82 -16.49 16.36
N THR A 205 -3.97 -15.50 16.67
CA THR A 205 -4.34 -14.32 17.46
C THR A 205 -4.95 -13.25 16.56
N LEU A 206 -6.21 -12.88 16.78
CA LEU A 206 -6.91 -11.87 15.95
C LEU A 206 -7.16 -10.55 16.68
N LYS A 207 -7.23 -10.61 18.01
CA LYS A 207 -7.51 -9.47 18.89
C LYS A 207 -6.33 -9.17 19.79
N LEU A 208 -6.18 -7.92 20.20
CA LEU A 208 -5.13 -7.49 21.12
C LEU A 208 -5.19 -8.25 22.46
N THR A 209 -6.40 -8.49 23.00
CA THR A 209 -6.58 -9.27 24.24
C THR A 209 -6.06 -10.70 24.14
N THR A 210 -6.25 -11.36 23.00
CA THR A 210 -5.73 -12.72 22.79
C THR A 210 -4.21 -12.74 22.62
N MET A 211 -3.62 -11.66 22.10
CA MET A 211 -2.17 -11.52 21.98
C MET A 211 -1.50 -11.36 23.37
N MET A 212 -2.15 -10.69 24.33
CA MET A 212 -1.60 -10.55 25.69
C MET A 212 -1.34 -11.90 26.37
N THR A 213 -2.15 -12.90 26.05
CA THR A 213 -2.03 -14.25 26.63
C THR A 213 -1.12 -15.19 25.84
N SER A 214 -0.59 -14.80 24.65
CA SER A 214 0.20 -15.72 23.83
C SER A 214 1.62 -15.96 24.36
N TRP A 215 2.13 -15.07 25.22
CA TRP A 215 3.50 -15.15 25.75
C TRP A 215 3.74 -16.42 26.56
N THR A 216 2.73 -16.87 27.30
CA THR A 216 2.83 -18.08 28.13
C THR A 216 2.92 -19.35 27.30
N LYS A 217 2.41 -19.33 26.05
CA LYS A 217 2.41 -20.50 25.16
C LYS A 217 3.65 -20.54 24.27
N THR A 218 4.04 -19.41 23.69
CA THR A 218 5.13 -19.33 22.71
C THR A 218 6.01 -18.10 22.95
N PRO A 219 6.84 -18.09 24.00
CA PRO A 219 7.61 -16.89 24.40
C PRO A 219 8.63 -16.46 23.33
N ALA A 220 9.31 -17.41 22.68
CA ALA A 220 10.27 -17.11 21.61
C ALA A 220 9.61 -16.39 20.41
N MET A 221 8.41 -16.83 20.01
CA MET A 221 7.68 -16.22 18.90
C MET A 221 7.21 -14.80 19.25
N ASN A 222 6.83 -14.57 20.50
CA ASN A 222 6.44 -13.24 20.96
C ASN A 222 7.64 -12.28 21.05
N ALA A 223 8.81 -12.76 21.45
CA ALA A 223 10.04 -11.96 21.41
C ALA A 223 10.40 -11.54 19.97
N ALA A 224 10.28 -12.47 19.01
CA ALA A 224 10.48 -12.15 17.59
C ALA A 224 9.42 -11.18 17.05
N LEU A 225 8.15 -11.34 17.45
CA LEU A 225 7.08 -10.41 17.11
C LEU A 225 7.36 -9.00 17.65
N MET A 226 7.83 -8.88 18.89
CA MET A 226 8.20 -7.60 19.47
C MET A 226 9.29 -6.89 18.64
N LEU A 227 10.38 -7.60 18.32
CA LEU A 227 11.46 -7.04 17.50
C LEU A 227 10.99 -6.60 16.11
N THR A 228 10.12 -7.39 15.46
CA THR A 228 9.58 -7.04 14.14
C THR A 228 8.61 -5.85 14.19
N LEU A 229 7.81 -5.71 15.26
CA LEU A 229 6.95 -4.54 15.46
C LEU A 229 7.78 -3.26 15.73
N LEU A 230 8.84 -3.34 16.53
CA LEU A 230 9.75 -2.22 16.75
C LEU A 230 10.49 -1.83 15.47
N SER A 231 10.83 -2.81 14.62
CA SER A 231 11.39 -2.55 13.29
C SER A 231 10.38 -1.85 12.39
N LEU A 232 9.11 -2.30 12.36
CA LEU A 232 8.04 -1.64 11.59
C LEU A 232 7.81 -0.20 12.07
N ALA A 233 7.89 0.06 13.38
CA ALA A 233 7.83 1.42 13.93
C ALA A 233 9.01 2.30 13.47
N GLY A 234 10.12 1.69 13.05
CA GLY A 234 11.32 2.37 12.56
C GLY A 234 12.18 2.91 13.68
N LEU A 235 12.40 2.14 14.75
CA LEU A 235 13.29 2.54 15.84
C LEU A 235 14.75 2.20 15.51
N PRO A 236 15.71 3.12 15.71
CA PRO A 236 17.13 2.76 15.71
C PRO A 236 17.40 1.80 16.88
N PRO A 237 18.15 0.69 16.72
CA PRO A 237 19.08 0.31 15.64
C PRO A 237 18.52 -0.66 14.58
N LEU A 238 17.20 -0.79 14.43
CA LEU A 238 16.57 -1.79 13.58
C LEU A 238 16.48 -1.36 12.11
N THR A 239 16.35 -2.34 11.22
CA THR A 239 16.37 -2.13 9.76
C THR A 239 15.24 -1.24 9.22
N GLY A 240 14.07 -1.22 9.88
CA GLY A 240 12.97 -0.36 9.45
C GLY A 240 13.16 1.14 9.72
N PHE A 241 14.21 1.54 10.47
CA PHE A 241 14.58 2.95 10.60
C PHE A 241 15.24 3.50 9.32
N LEU A 242 16.02 2.67 8.63
CA LEU A 242 16.79 3.04 7.44
C LEU A 242 15.97 3.78 6.37
N PRO A 243 14.80 3.26 5.90
CA PRO A 243 14.07 3.93 4.83
C PRO A 243 13.52 5.29 5.29
N LYS A 244 13.03 5.41 6.52
CA LYS A 244 12.52 6.69 7.04
C LYS A 244 13.63 7.73 7.13
N TRP A 245 14.80 7.32 7.63
CA TRP A 245 15.96 8.20 7.73
C TRP A 245 16.43 8.70 6.36
N LEU A 246 16.56 7.81 5.38
CA LEU A 246 16.95 8.20 4.03
C LEU A 246 15.90 9.08 3.34
N ILE A 247 14.59 8.82 3.54
CA ILE A 247 13.52 9.68 3.03
C ILE A 247 13.66 11.09 3.60
N ILE A 248 13.84 11.24 4.92
CA ILE A 248 14.01 12.54 5.57
C ILE A 248 15.25 13.26 5.02
N GLN A 249 16.33 12.53 4.79
CA GLN A 249 17.55 13.11 4.21
C GLN A 249 17.31 13.64 2.79
N GLU A 250 16.59 12.93 1.94
CA GLU A 250 16.26 13.42 0.59
C GLU A 250 15.27 14.58 0.63
N LEU A 251 14.26 14.55 1.51
CA LEU A 251 13.30 15.65 1.66
C LEU A 251 13.97 16.95 2.12
N THR A 252 14.96 16.86 3.02
CA THR A 252 15.71 18.04 3.48
C THR A 252 16.61 18.61 2.38
N LYS A 253 17.17 17.78 1.49
CA LYS A 253 17.90 18.25 0.30
C LYS A 253 17.01 19.03 -0.68
N GLN A 254 15.72 18.69 -0.74
CA GLN A 254 14.72 19.36 -1.59
C GLN A 254 14.02 20.54 -0.89
N GLU A 255 14.58 21.03 0.23
CA GLU A 255 14.04 22.12 1.05
C GLU A 255 12.61 21.89 1.59
N MET A 256 12.13 20.64 1.59
CA MET A 256 10.80 20.28 2.07
C MET A 256 10.78 20.01 3.58
N THR A 257 11.25 20.98 4.36
CA THR A 257 11.43 20.84 5.82
C THR A 257 10.10 20.58 6.52
N PHE A 258 9.03 21.29 6.16
CA PHE A 258 7.70 21.09 6.75
C PHE A 258 7.15 19.68 6.54
N THR A 259 7.33 19.10 5.34
CA THR A 259 6.83 17.75 5.09
C THR A 259 7.70 16.68 5.75
N ALA A 260 8.97 16.97 6.00
CA ALA A 260 9.88 16.06 6.71
C ALA A 260 9.59 15.98 8.22
N THR A 261 8.88 16.97 8.80
CA THR A 261 8.53 16.98 10.23
C THR A 261 7.29 16.17 10.60
N ILE A 262 6.51 15.73 9.60
CA ILE A 262 5.26 14.96 9.79
C ILE A 262 5.56 13.47 9.72
#